data_AF-T2IRH7-F1
#
_entry.id   AF-T2IRH7-F1
#
_cell.length_a   1.000
_cell.length_b   1.000
_cell.length_c   1.000
_cell.angle_alpha   90.00
_cell.angle_beta   90.00
_cell.angle_gamma   90.00
#
_symmetry.space_group_name_H-M   'P 1'
#
loop_
_entity.id
_entity.type
_entity.pdbx_description
1 polymer ?
#
loop_
_entity_poly.entity_id
_entity_poly.type
_entity_poly.pdbx_seq_one_letter_code
_entity_poly.pdbx_strand_id
1 'polypeptide(L)'
;MSPKTIQAICDWLAERGSAGIKSSFPLFISLDSRSRGSRLSGDGLYKIVRCYCREAGIDKLMSPHRIRHSSITMALDKSDGDVRKVQKLSRHKNLNTLMIYDDNRNNDQLELSELLEEDL
;
A
#
# COMPACT_ATOMS: atom_id res chain seq x y z
N MET A 1 -6.82 -9.84 8.52
CA MET A 1 -6.08 -8.57 8.72
C MET A 1 -4.99 -8.83 9.73
N SER A 2 -3.85 -8.14 9.65
CA SER A 2 -2.78 -8.34 10.64
C SER A 2 -3.21 -7.80 12.02
N PRO A 3 -2.72 -8.36 13.13
CA PRO A 3 -3.03 -7.87 14.48
C PRO A 3 -2.70 -6.38 14.65
N LYS A 4 -1.57 -5.91 14.09
CA LYS A 4 -1.16 -4.50 14.14
C LYS A 4 -2.16 -3.57 13.44
N THR A 5 -2.71 -3.98 12.28
CA THR A 5 -3.73 -3.18 11.58
C THR A 5 -5.03 -3.12 12.37
N ILE A 6 -5.43 -4.22 13.02
CA ILE A 6 -6.63 -4.24 13.86
C ILE A 6 -6.44 -3.28 15.04
N GLN A 7 -5.30 -3.36 15.73
CA GLN A 7 -5.00 -2.47 16.85
C GLN A 7 -5.06 -0.99 16.44
N ALA A 8 -4.40 -0.62 15.34
CA ALA A 8 -4.43 0.76 14.85
C ALA A 8 -5.86 1.26 14.51
N ILE A 9 -6.73 0.39 13.98
CA ILE A 9 -8.13 0.73 13.72
C ILE A 9 -8.90 0.89 15.04
N CYS A 10 -8.68 0.02 16.01
CA CYS A 10 -9.30 0.12 17.34
C CYS A 10 -8.89 1.41 18.05
N ASP A 11 -7.60 1.75 18.04
CA ASP A 11 -7.08 2.99 18.63
C ASP A 11 -7.71 4.22 17.97
N TRP A 12 -7.78 4.22 16.64
CA TRP A 12 -8.46 5.28 15.88
C TRP A 12 -9.94 5.40 16.24
N LEU A 13 -10.66 4.29 16.37
CA LEU A 13 -12.08 4.29 16.73
C LEU A 13 -12.31 4.81 18.15
N ALA A 14 -11.42 4.50 19.10
CA ALA A 14 -11.47 5.01 20.46
C ALA A 14 -11.29 6.53 20.48
N GLU A 15 -10.24 7.05 19.85
CA GLU A 15 -9.97 8.49 19.75
C GLU A 15 -11.10 9.25 19.03
N ARG A 16 -11.58 8.68 17.93
CA ARG A 16 -12.71 9.22 17.16
C ARG A 16 -13.99 9.27 17.99
N GLY A 17 -14.24 8.25 18.81
CA GLY A 17 -15.39 8.19 19.72
C GLY A 17 -15.30 9.24 20.82
N SER A 18 -14.13 9.37 21.45
CA SER A 18 -13.85 10.39 22.48
C SER A 18 -14.02 11.82 21.96
N ALA A 19 -13.74 12.05 20.67
CA ALA A 19 -13.99 13.32 19.99
C ALA A 19 -15.47 13.56 19.61
N GLY A 20 -16.40 12.69 20.04
CA GLY A 20 -17.84 12.84 19.82
C GLY A 20 -18.33 12.48 18.42
N ILE A 21 -17.50 11.83 17.60
CA ILE A 21 -17.83 11.52 16.21
C ILE A 21 -18.60 10.19 16.16
N LYS A 22 -19.87 10.27 15.75
CA LYS A 22 -20.79 9.12 15.70
C LYS A 22 -20.41 8.10 14.63
N SER A 23 -20.86 6.85 14.77
CA SER A 23 -20.64 5.77 13.80
C SER A 23 -21.27 6.01 12.42
N SER A 24 -22.28 6.90 12.34
CA SER A 24 -22.91 7.30 11.07
C SER A 24 -22.00 8.15 10.17
N PHE A 25 -20.94 8.73 10.71
CA PHE A 25 -19.95 9.48 9.94
C PHE A 25 -18.98 8.54 9.21
N PRO A 26 -18.26 9.01 8.17
CA PRO A 26 -17.21 8.24 7.53
C PRO A 26 -16.21 7.65 8.54
N LEU A 27 -15.67 6.45 8.23
CA LEU A 27 -14.70 5.77 9.10
C LEU A 27 -13.46 6.65 9.32
N PHE A 28 -12.92 7.21 8.25
CA PHE A 28 -11.84 8.19 8.29
C PHE A 28 -12.37 9.57 7.95
N ILE A 29 -12.11 10.51 8.85
CA ILE A 29 -12.52 11.91 8.73
C ILE A 29 -11.29 12.81 8.63
N SER A 30 -11.49 14.01 8.11
CA SER A 30 -10.47 15.05 8.18
C SER A 30 -10.35 15.60 9.61
N LEU A 31 -9.11 15.85 10.04
CA LEU A 31 -8.78 16.50 11.32
C LEU A 31 -8.31 17.96 11.13
N ASP A 32 -8.13 18.38 9.89
CA ASP A 32 -7.74 19.74 9.52
C ASP A 32 -8.78 20.77 9.99
N SER A 33 -8.31 21.94 10.40
CA SER A 33 -9.18 22.97 10.98
C SER A 33 -10.29 23.45 10.05
N ARG A 34 -10.10 23.36 8.73
CA ARG A 34 -11.09 23.83 7.73
C ARG A 34 -12.15 22.79 7.38
N SER A 35 -11.87 21.52 7.64
CA SER A 35 -12.71 20.40 7.16
C SER A 35 -12.97 19.34 8.23
N ARG A 36 -12.72 19.66 9.50
CA ARG A 36 -12.81 18.72 10.62
C ARG A 36 -14.16 17.99 10.65
N GLY A 37 -14.12 16.67 10.78
CA GLY A 37 -15.31 15.82 10.84
C GLY A 37 -15.90 15.44 9.48
N SER A 38 -15.51 16.11 8.39
CA SER A 38 -15.89 15.70 7.03
C SER A 38 -15.12 14.46 6.57
N ARG A 39 -15.52 13.85 5.45
CA ARG A 39 -14.81 12.71 4.86
C ARG A 39 -13.36 13.09 4.53
N LEU A 40 -12.41 12.24 4.90
CA LEU A 40 -11.01 12.40 4.49
C LEU A 40 -10.90 12.41 2.96
N SER A 41 -10.33 13.48 2.39
CA SER A 41 -10.12 13.61 0.96
C SER A 41 -8.89 12.82 0.50
N GLY A 42 -8.80 12.53 -0.81
CA GLY A 42 -7.63 11.88 -1.40
C GLY A 42 -6.35 12.71 -1.22
N ASP A 43 -6.43 14.04 -1.37
CA ASP A 43 -5.31 14.94 -1.12
C ASP A 43 -4.89 14.95 0.36
N GLY A 44 -5.86 14.91 1.28
CA GLY A 44 -5.59 14.76 2.71
C GLY A 44 -4.84 13.47 3.02
N LEU A 45 -5.30 12.34 2.47
CA LEU A 45 -4.60 11.05 2.60
C LEU A 45 -3.18 11.11 2.03
N TYR A 46 -3.01 11.77 0.89
CA TYR A 46 -1.71 11.94 0.24
C TYR A 46 -0.72 12.71 1.12
N LYS A 47 -1.18 13.81 1.73
CA LYS A 47 -0.40 14.61 2.69
C LYS A 47 -0.02 13.81 3.93
N ILE A 48 -0.96 13.06 4.51
CA ILE A 48 -0.72 12.19 5.67
C ILE A 48 0.39 11.18 5.35
N VAL A 49 0.26 10.46 4.22
CA VAL A 49 1.27 9.48 3.79
C VAL A 49 2.64 10.13 3.61
N ARG A 50 2.71 11.27 2.91
CA ARG A 50 3.98 11.97 2.71
C ARG A 50 4.63 12.41 4.03
N CYS A 51 3.84 12.91 4.98
CA CYS A 51 4.33 13.34 6.29
C CYS A 51 5.02 12.18 7.01
N TYR A 52 4.33 11.04 7.14
CA TYR A 52 4.87 9.87 7.82
C TYR A 52 6.05 9.22 7.09
N CYS A 53 6.06 9.22 5.75
CA CYS A 53 7.23 8.75 5.01
C CYS A 53 8.47 9.61 5.28
N ARG A 54 8.30 10.94 5.32
CA ARG A 54 9.39 11.86 5.67
C ARG A 54 9.88 11.66 7.10
N GLU A 55 8.97 11.50 8.06
CA GLU A 55 9.31 11.23 9.46
C GLU A 55 10.02 9.88 9.63
N ALA A 56 9.72 8.90 8.78
CA ALA A 56 10.40 7.61 8.75
C ALA A 56 11.75 7.64 8.01
N GLY A 57 12.23 8.81 7.54
CA GLY A 57 13.48 8.93 6.79
C GLY A 57 13.43 8.40 5.36
N ILE A 58 12.23 8.30 4.77
CA ILE A 58 12.06 7.88 3.38
C ILE A 58 12.16 9.13 2.48
N ASP A 59 13.33 9.33 1.88
CA ASP A 59 13.62 10.46 1.00
C ASP A 59 12.86 10.41 -0.33
N LYS A 60 12.43 9.21 -0.74
CA LYS A 60 11.64 9.02 -1.96
C LYS A 60 10.25 9.65 -1.78
N LEU A 61 9.79 10.32 -2.82
CA LEU A 61 8.43 10.87 -2.86
C LEU A 61 7.38 9.75 -2.82
N MET A 62 6.80 9.48 -1.65
CA MET A 62 5.81 8.41 -1.50
C MET A 62 4.37 8.89 -1.71
N SER A 63 3.52 7.95 -2.12
CA SER A 63 2.08 8.12 -2.29
C SER A 63 1.34 6.84 -1.88
N PRO A 64 0.02 6.90 -1.60
CA PRO A 64 -0.76 5.69 -1.34
C PRO A 64 -0.62 4.64 -2.45
N HIS A 65 -0.57 5.07 -3.71
CA HIS A 65 -0.40 4.17 -4.84
C HIS A 65 1.00 3.55 -4.89
N ARG A 66 2.07 4.31 -4.59
CA ARG A 66 3.44 3.76 -4.50
C ARG A 66 3.59 2.76 -3.36
N ILE A 67 2.99 3.03 -2.20
CA ILE A 67 2.95 2.08 -1.08
C ILE A 67 2.25 0.79 -1.48
N ARG A 68 1.09 0.91 -2.17
CA ARG A 68 0.37 -0.26 -2.70
C ARG A 68 1.22 -1.04 -3.68
N HIS A 69 1.92 -0.35 -4.57
CA HIS A 69 2.79 -0.99 -5.56
C HIS A 69 3.90 -1.80 -4.87
N SER A 70 4.66 -1.18 -3.97
CA SER A 70 5.72 -1.84 -3.20
C SER A 70 5.19 -3.02 -2.36
N SER A 71 3.98 -2.89 -1.79
CA SER A 71 3.34 -3.99 -1.05
C SER A 71 3.02 -5.20 -1.92
N ILE A 72 2.66 -4.98 -3.19
CA ILE A 72 2.34 -6.06 -4.14
C ILE A 72 3.62 -6.76 -4.57
N THR A 73 4.66 -6.01 -4.97
CA THR A 73 5.97 -6.57 -5.33
C THR A 73 6.55 -7.40 -4.16
N MET A 74 6.56 -6.83 -2.95
CA MET A 74 7.02 -7.54 -1.74
C MET A 74 6.20 -8.82 -1.47
N ALA A 75 4.89 -8.79 -1.74
CA ALA A 75 4.05 -9.98 -1.58
C ALA A 75 4.41 -11.07 -2.60
N LEU A 76 4.72 -10.71 -3.85
CA LEU A 76 5.20 -11.65 -4.86
C LEU A 76 6.53 -12.26 -4.43
N ASP A 77 7.50 -11.43 -4.03
CA ASP A 77 8.82 -11.87 -3.57
C ASP A 77 8.72 -12.85 -2.38
N LYS A 78 7.89 -12.53 -1.38
CA LYS A 78 7.69 -13.39 -0.19
C LYS A 78 6.88 -14.65 -0.47
N SER A 79 6.17 -14.69 -1.59
CA SER A 79 5.36 -15.84 -2.01
C SER A 79 5.99 -16.66 -3.12
N ASP A 80 7.24 -16.32 -3.50
CA ASP A 80 7.96 -16.94 -4.61
C ASP A 80 7.18 -16.90 -5.93
N GLY A 81 6.59 -15.73 -6.23
CA GLY A 81 5.83 -15.52 -7.47
C GLY A 81 4.42 -16.11 -7.50
N ASP A 82 3.81 -16.45 -6.35
CA ASP A 82 2.42 -16.93 -6.31
C ASP A 82 1.41 -15.80 -6.60
N VAL A 83 1.23 -15.51 -7.89
CA VAL A 83 0.32 -14.47 -8.38
C VAL A 83 -1.13 -14.66 -7.93
N ARG A 84 -1.56 -15.90 -7.64
CA ARG A 84 -2.92 -16.20 -7.17
C ARG A 84 -3.11 -15.79 -5.70
N LYS A 85 -2.13 -16.04 -4.83
CA LYS A 85 -2.15 -15.53 -3.45
C LYS A 85 -2.09 -14.01 -3.44
N VAL A 86 -1.24 -13.40 -4.25
CA VAL A 86 -1.12 -11.94 -4.34
C VAL A 86 -2.37 -11.30 -4.93
N GLN A 87 -3.09 -11.99 -5.84
CA GLN A 87 -4.41 -11.55 -6.32
C GLN A 87 -5.44 -11.47 -5.19
N LYS A 88 -5.50 -12.48 -4.33
CA LYS A 88 -6.42 -12.47 -3.17
C LYS A 88 -6.10 -11.32 -2.21
N LEU A 89 -4.82 -11.04 -1.98
CA LEU A 89 -4.37 -9.92 -1.14
C LEU A 89 -4.71 -8.56 -1.77
N SER A 90 -4.32 -8.36 -3.02
CA SER A 90 -4.42 -7.06 -3.71
C SER A 90 -5.82 -6.77 -4.24
N ARG A 91 -6.66 -7.79 -4.42
CA ARG A 91 -8.02 -7.72 -4.99
C ARG A 91 -8.07 -7.20 -6.43
N HIS A 92 -7.00 -7.38 -7.20
CA HIS A 92 -7.04 -7.08 -8.63
C HIS A 92 -7.97 -8.04 -9.36
N LYS A 93 -8.92 -7.49 -10.12
CA LYS A 93 -9.81 -8.26 -10.97
C LYS A 93 -9.06 -8.98 -12.09
N ASN A 94 -8.08 -8.30 -12.68
CA ASN A 94 -7.29 -8.81 -13.79
C ASN A 94 -5.92 -9.30 -13.32
N LEU A 95 -5.57 -10.55 -13.66
CA LEU A 95 -4.24 -11.12 -13.39
C LEU A 95 -3.15 -10.45 -14.21
N ASN A 96 -3.44 -9.95 -15.41
CA ASN A 96 -2.44 -9.27 -16.25
C ASN A 96 -1.84 -8.06 -15.52
N THR A 97 -2.62 -7.39 -14.67
CA THR A 97 -2.10 -6.31 -13.83
C THR A 97 -1.03 -6.80 -12.87
N LEU A 98 -1.15 -8.02 -12.34
CA LEU A 98 -0.16 -8.61 -11.44
C LEU A 98 1.07 -9.15 -12.16
N MET A 99 0.91 -9.68 -13.39
CA MET A 99 2.05 -10.11 -14.21
C MET A 99 3.04 -8.97 -14.42
N ILE A 100 2.57 -7.73 -14.64
CA ILE A 100 3.46 -6.56 -14.73
C ILE A 100 4.30 -6.36 -13.46
N TYR A 101 3.77 -6.66 -12.27
CA TYR A 101 4.58 -6.58 -11.03
C TYR A 101 5.58 -7.73 -10.92
N ASP A 102 5.19 -8.90 -11.40
CA ASP A 102 6.01 -10.11 -11.38
C ASP A 102 7.20 -9.97 -12.33
N ASP A 103 6.94 -9.58 -13.57
CA ASP A 103 7.96 -9.36 -14.61
C ASP A 103 8.98 -8.29 -14.17
N ASN A 104 8.51 -7.22 -13.48
CA ASN A 104 9.39 -6.15 -12.99
C ASN A 104 10.20 -6.53 -11.74
N ARG A 105 9.91 -7.66 -11.09
CA ARG A 105 10.65 -8.10 -9.89
C ARG A 105 11.88 -8.92 -10.24
N ASN A 106 11.83 -9.64 -11.37
CA ASN A 106 12.92 -10.48 -11.83
C ASN A 106 13.81 -9.72 -12.81
N ASN A 107 15.08 -10.10 -12.87
CA ASN A 107 16.02 -9.62 -13.88
C ASN A 107 16.15 -10.67 -15.00
N ASP A 108 15.04 -11.33 -15.36
CA ASP A 108 15.02 -12.48 -16.27
C ASP A 108 15.71 -12.18 -17.61
N GLN A 109 15.64 -10.92 -18.08
CA GLN A 109 16.37 -10.49 -19.28
C GLN A 109 17.89 -10.57 -19.13
N LEU A 110 18.42 -10.18 -17.97
CA LEU A 110 19.86 -10.23 -17.71
C LEU A 110 20.32 -11.70 -17.56
N GLU A 111 19.59 -12.50 -16.78
CA GLU A 111 19.91 -13.94 -16.62
C GLU A 111 19.90 -14.69 -17.95
N LEU A 112 18.91 -14.45 -18.82
CA LEU A 112 18.88 -15.07 -20.15
C LEU A 112 20.01 -14.58 -21.05
N SER A 113 20.37 -13.29 -20.99
CA SER A 113 21.49 -12.77 -21.75
C SER A 113 22.81 -13.41 -21.32
N GLU A 114 23.05 -13.55 -20.01
CA GLU A 114 24.25 -14.20 -19.47
C GLU A 114 24.32 -15.68 -19.85
N LEU A 115 23.21 -16.43 -19.74
CA LEU A 115 23.16 -17.84 -20.13
C LEU A 115 23.48 -18.06 -21.61
N LEU A 116 22.98 -17.18 -22.49
CA LEU A 116 23.25 -17.27 -23.93
C LEU A 116 24.69 -16.90 -24.28
N GLU A 117 25.37 -16.10 -23.46
CA GLU A 117 26.80 -15.78 -23.61
C GLU A 117 27.71 -16.93 -23.18
N GLU A 118 27.28 -17.78 -22.23
CA GLU A 118 28.04 -18.97 -21.79
C GLU A 118 28.02 -20.12 -22.81
N ASP A 119 27.02 -20.17 -23.69
CA ASP A 119 26.86 -21.17 -24.75
C ASP A 119 27.56 -20.80 -26.09
N LEU A 120 28.28 -19.67 -26.15
CA LEU A 120 29.03 -19.15 -27.30
C LEU A 120 30.55 -19.30 -27.15
#